data_AF-A6IBZ8-F1
#
_entry.id   AF-A6IBZ8-F1
#
_cell.length_a   1.000
_cell.length_b   1.000
_cell.length_c   1.000
_cell.angle_alpha   90.00
_cell.angle_beta   90.00
_cell.angle_gamma   90.00
#
_symmetry.space_group_name_H-M   'P 1'
#
loop_
_entity.id
_entity.type
_entity.pdbx_description
1 polymer ?
#
loop_
_entity_poly.entity_id
_entity_poly.type
_entity_poly.pdbx_seq_one_letter_code
_entity_poly.pdbx_strand_id
1 'polypeptide(L)'
;MSENSTFSTEDSSSSSYKPHASNLRRAGKKCSWASYMTNSPTLIVMIGLPARGKTYVSKKLTRYLNWIGVPTKVFNLGVYRREAVKSYKSYDFFRHDNEEAMKIRKQCALVALEDVKAYFTEESGQIAVFDATNTTRERRDMILNFAKQNAFKVFFVESVCDDPDVIAANILEVKVSSPDYPERNRENVMEDFLKRIECYKVTYQPLDPDNYDKDLSFIKVMNVGQRFLVNRVQDYIQSKIVYYLMNIHVHPRTIYLCRHGESEFNLLGKIGGDSGLSLRGKQFAQALKKFLEEQEIQDLKVWTSQLKRTIQTAESLGVTYEQWKILNEIDAGVCEEMTYSEIEQRYPEEFALRDQEKYLYRYPGGESYQDLVQRLEPVIMELERQGNVLVISHQAVMRCLLAYFLDKGADELPYLRCPLHIIFKLTPVAYGCKVETITLNVEAVDTHRDKPTHNFPKSQTPVRMRRNSFTPLSSSNTIRRPRNYSVGSRPLKPLSPLRALDMQEGADQPKTQVSIPVV
;
A
#
# COMPACT_ATOMS: atom_id res chain seq x y z
N MET A 1 71.96 -11.50 29.12
CA MET A 1 70.74 -11.92 29.84
C MET A 1 70.15 -10.68 30.50
N SER A 2 68.84 -10.69 30.78
CA SER A 2 68.10 -9.66 31.55
C SER A 2 68.09 -8.25 30.90
N GLU A 3 66.94 -7.67 30.51
CA GLU A 3 65.80 -7.16 31.31
C GLU A 3 65.94 -5.67 31.69
N ASN A 4 64.76 -5.04 31.78
CA ASN A 4 64.48 -3.77 32.47
C ASN A 4 65.14 -2.48 31.95
N SER A 5 64.42 -1.81 31.05
CA SER A 5 64.55 -0.37 30.80
C SER A 5 63.36 0.39 31.42
N THR A 6 63.60 1.10 32.51
CA THR A 6 62.77 2.22 32.98
C THR A 6 63.55 3.52 32.82
N PHE A 7 62.93 4.54 32.21
CA PHE A 7 63.21 5.98 32.35
C PHE A 7 62.01 6.71 31.72
N SER A 8 61.15 7.37 32.51
CA SER A 8 61.22 8.78 32.95
C SER A 8 60.35 9.68 32.03
N THR A 9 59.20 10.19 32.47
CA THR A 9 58.97 11.62 32.88
C THR A 9 59.36 12.65 31.82
N GLU A 10 58.59 13.68 31.44
CA GLU A 10 57.36 14.32 31.96
C GLU A 10 56.36 14.53 30.78
N ASP A 11 55.20 15.22 30.84
CA ASP A 11 54.51 15.96 31.90
C ASP A 11 52.97 15.76 31.83
N SER A 12 52.16 16.83 31.91
CA SER A 12 50.75 16.83 32.26
C SER A 12 49.84 17.48 31.21
N SER A 13 48.69 16.86 30.95
CA SER A 13 47.35 17.43 31.19
C SER A 13 46.25 16.79 30.33
N SER A 14 45.34 16.03 30.95
CA SER A 14 44.04 15.74 30.35
C SER A 14 42.97 15.51 31.42
N SER A 15 42.01 16.44 31.47
CA SER A 15 40.78 16.31 32.25
C SER A 15 40.05 15.01 31.92
N SER A 16 39.60 14.28 32.95
CA SER A 16 38.94 12.98 32.82
C SER A 16 37.50 13.11 32.32
N TYR A 17 37.33 13.38 31.02
CA TYR A 17 36.03 13.24 30.36
C TYR A 17 35.67 11.76 30.22
N LYS A 18 34.68 11.30 30.99
CA LYS A 18 34.02 10.01 30.75
C LYS A 18 33.33 10.08 29.38
N PRO A 19 33.64 9.18 28.42
CA PRO A 19 32.93 9.17 27.15
C PRO A 19 31.48 8.72 27.39
N HIS A 20 30.53 9.57 27.03
CA HIS A 20 29.12 9.19 26.93
C HIS A 20 28.98 7.94 26.05
N ALA A 21 28.14 6.99 26.48
CA ALA A 21 27.81 5.80 25.69
C ALA A 21 26.94 6.18 24.47
N SER A 22 27.57 6.72 23.43
CA SER A 22 26.89 7.18 22.22
C SER A 22 26.59 6.03 21.26
N ASN A 23 25.31 5.70 21.14
CA ASN A 23 24.70 5.06 19.97
C ASN A 23 25.35 3.76 19.46
N LEU A 24 25.06 2.66 20.16
CA LEU A 24 24.93 1.34 19.52
C LEU A 24 23.86 1.40 18.43
N ARG A 25 24.28 1.75 17.20
CA ARG A 25 23.43 1.68 16.00
C ARG A 25 22.98 0.22 15.81
N ARG A 26 21.72 -0.07 16.16
CA ARG A 26 21.03 -1.33 15.86
C ARG A 26 21.35 -1.75 14.43
N ALA A 27 21.69 -3.03 14.23
CA ALA A 27 21.87 -3.60 12.91
C ALA A 27 20.65 -3.26 12.04
N GLY A 28 20.88 -2.63 10.89
CA GLY A 28 19.81 -2.06 10.07
C GLY A 28 18.80 -3.14 9.66
N LYS A 29 17.56 -3.03 10.15
CA LYS A 29 16.47 -3.92 9.74
C LYS A 29 16.22 -3.72 8.24
N LYS A 30 16.15 -4.81 7.47
CA LYS A 30 15.59 -4.78 6.10
C LYS A 30 14.11 -4.39 6.23
N CYS A 31 13.74 -3.16 5.90
CA CYS A 31 12.38 -2.64 6.02
C CYS A 31 12.07 -1.73 4.82
N SER A 32 10.78 -1.58 4.49
CA SER A 32 10.36 -0.66 3.43
C SER A 32 10.55 0.79 3.86
N TRP A 33 10.51 1.73 2.90
CA TRP A 33 10.57 3.16 3.21
C TRP A 33 9.50 3.62 4.21
N ALA A 34 8.26 3.13 4.07
CA ALA A 34 7.18 3.46 4.99
C ALA A 34 7.40 2.90 6.41
N SER A 35 7.96 1.69 6.52
CA SER A 35 8.30 1.07 7.80
C SER A 35 9.52 1.75 8.47
N TYR A 36 10.49 2.19 7.67
CA TYR A 36 11.63 2.99 8.12
C TYR A 36 11.20 4.34 8.73
N MET A 37 10.17 4.97 8.18
CA MET A 37 9.59 6.22 8.69
C MET A 37 8.68 6.05 9.91
N THR A 38 8.39 4.81 10.33
CA THR A 38 7.48 4.54 11.46
C THR A 38 8.26 4.39 12.77
N ASN A 39 8.47 5.52 13.46
CA ASN A 39 9.36 5.61 14.63
C ASN A 39 8.79 5.00 15.93
N SER A 40 7.48 5.15 16.17
CA SER A 40 6.80 4.66 17.39
C SER A 40 5.56 3.87 16.98
N PRO A 41 5.21 2.77 17.68
CA PRO A 41 4.00 2.03 17.39
C PRO A 41 2.76 2.92 17.47
N THR A 42 1.83 2.74 16.53
CA THR A 42 0.62 3.58 16.40
C THR A 42 -0.64 2.74 16.52
N LEU A 43 -1.46 3.06 17.51
CA LEU A 43 -2.78 2.49 17.71
C LEU A 43 -3.81 3.32 16.92
N ILE A 44 -4.32 2.75 15.84
CA ILE A 44 -5.44 3.31 15.08
C ILE A 44 -6.73 2.88 15.78
N VAL A 45 -7.55 3.83 16.20
CA VAL A 45 -8.78 3.57 16.96
C VAL A 45 -9.99 3.93 16.12
N MET A 46 -10.78 2.94 15.73
CA MET A 46 -11.99 3.16 14.95
C MET A 46 -13.10 3.72 15.86
N ILE A 47 -13.87 4.70 15.36
CA ILE A 47 -15.04 5.25 16.06
C ILE A 47 -16.26 5.25 15.12
N GLY A 48 -17.45 5.07 15.69
CA GLY A 48 -18.73 5.34 15.03
C GLY A 48 -19.77 4.26 15.28
N LEU A 49 -21.01 4.55 14.89
CA LEU A 49 -22.16 3.64 15.06
C LEU A 49 -22.00 2.31 14.29
N PRO A 50 -22.76 1.25 14.63
CA PRO A 50 -22.80 0.01 13.85
C PRO A 50 -23.21 0.26 12.39
N ALA A 51 -22.74 -0.60 11.46
CA ALA A 51 -22.92 -0.48 10.00
C ALA A 51 -22.34 0.78 9.32
N ARG A 52 -21.48 1.58 9.98
CA ARG A 52 -20.74 2.70 9.36
C ARG A 52 -19.37 2.29 8.82
N GLY A 53 -19.27 1.21 8.02
CA GLY A 53 -18.03 0.83 7.32
C GLY A 53 -16.75 0.53 8.14
N LYS A 54 -16.72 0.66 9.48
CA LYS A 54 -15.48 0.56 10.29
C LYS A 54 -14.62 -0.69 10.00
N THR A 55 -15.22 -1.88 9.96
CA THR A 55 -14.49 -3.14 9.68
C THR A 55 -14.01 -3.22 8.24
N TYR A 56 -14.73 -2.64 7.28
CA TYR A 56 -14.28 -2.49 5.88
C TYR A 56 -13.01 -1.64 5.85
N VAL A 57 -13.09 -0.43 6.41
CA VAL A 57 -11.96 0.51 6.48
C VAL A 57 -10.77 -0.13 7.21
N SER A 58 -11.00 -0.79 8.34
CA SER A 58 -9.95 -1.43 9.14
C SER A 58 -9.16 -2.48 8.35
N LYS A 59 -9.86 -3.41 7.68
CA LYS A 59 -9.21 -4.44 6.87
C LYS A 59 -8.52 -3.84 5.66
N LYS A 60 -9.19 -2.93 4.94
CA LYS A 60 -8.66 -2.33 3.71
C LYS A 60 -7.45 -1.43 3.97
N LEU A 61 -7.42 -0.73 5.11
CA LEU A 61 -6.27 0.05 5.57
C LEU A 61 -5.13 -0.86 6.01
N THR A 62 -5.40 -1.92 6.76
CA THR A 62 -4.40 -2.92 7.16
C THR A 62 -3.73 -3.60 5.96
N ARG A 63 -4.53 -3.98 4.95
CA ARG A 63 -4.05 -4.55 3.68
C ARG A 63 -3.10 -3.59 2.96
N TYR A 64 -3.46 -2.31 2.84
CA TYR A 64 -2.59 -1.28 2.25
C TYR A 64 -1.30 -1.10 3.04
N LEU A 65 -1.38 -0.95 4.37
CA LEU A 65 -0.22 -0.73 5.23
C LEU A 65 0.75 -1.92 5.18
N ASN A 66 0.25 -3.16 5.26
CA ASN A 66 1.06 -4.37 5.09
C ASN A 66 1.68 -4.46 3.68
N TRP A 67 0.94 -4.11 2.63
CA TRP A 67 1.44 -4.13 1.26
C TRP A 67 2.59 -3.13 1.04
N ILE A 68 2.50 -1.89 1.57
CA ILE A 68 3.64 -0.95 1.59
C ILE A 68 4.74 -1.33 2.60
N GLY A 69 4.61 -2.47 3.28
CA GLY A 69 5.62 -3.06 4.16
C GLY A 69 5.61 -2.60 5.62
N VAL A 70 4.54 -1.98 6.10
CA VAL A 70 4.35 -1.56 7.51
C VAL A 70 3.54 -2.63 8.26
N PRO A 71 4.14 -3.42 9.17
CA PRO A 71 3.46 -4.51 9.87
C PRO A 71 2.23 -4.01 10.65
N THR A 72 1.05 -4.46 10.20
CA THR A 72 -0.25 -4.01 10.68
C THR A 72 -1.20 -5.18 10.97
N LYS A 73 -1.92 -5.13 12.11
CA LYS A 73 -2.88 -6.17 12.56
C LYS A 73 -4.20 -5.54 13.01
N VAL A 74 -5.34 -6.15 12.64
CA VAL A 74 -6.68 -5.72 13.08
C VAL A 74 -7.10 -6.49 14.33
N PHE A 75 -7.56 -5.76 15.34
CA PHE A 75 -8.13 -6.29 16.57
C PHE A 75 -9.64 -5.98 16.55
N ASN A 76 -10.43 -6.90 15.99
CA ASN A 76 -11.88 -6.72 15.84
C ASN A 76 -12.60 -7.14 17.12
N LEU A 77 -13.11 -6.16 17.88
CA LEU A 77 -13.74 -6.41 19.18
C LEU A 77 -15.03 -7.24 19.09
N GLY A 78 -15.63 -7.30 17.89
CA GLY A 78 -16.76 -8.18 17.60
C GLY A 78 -16.39 -9.67 17.65
N VAL A 79 -15.14 -10.04 17.37
CA VAL A 79 -14.61 -11.42 17.48
C VAL A 79 -14.48 -11.81 18.96
N TYR A 80 -13.67 -11.08 19.74
CA TYR A 80 -13.50 -11.28 21.18
C TYR A 80 -14.85 -11.43 21.93
N ARG A 81 -15.82 -10.55 21.63
CA ARG A 81 -17.16 -10.61 22.22
C ARG A 81 -17.96 -11.85 21.81
N ARG A 82 -17.79 -12.38 20.59
CA ARG A 82 -18.43 -13.63 20.17
C ARG A 82 -17.82 -14.83 20.88
N GLU A 83 -16.49 -14.86 21.03
CA GLU A 83 -15.78 -15.95 21.71
C GLU A 83 -16.13 -15.99 23.21
N ALA A 84 -16.20 -14.82 23.86
CA ALA A 84 -16.57 -14.72 25.27
C ALA A 84 -18.03 -15.11 25.58
N VAL A 85 -18.99 -14.73 24.71
CA VAL A 85 -20.43 -14.90 24.99
C VAL A 85 -21.04 -16.13 24.30
N LYS A 86 -20.38 -16.67 23.26
CA LYS A 86 -20.79 -17.79 22.38
C LYS A 86 -22.08 -17.55 21.57
N SER A 87 -23.16 -17.06 22.19
CA SER A 87 -24.34 -16.55 21.51
C SER A 87 -25.09 -15.54 22.40
N TYR A 88 -25.64 -14.50 21.80
CA TYR A 88 -26.59 -13.58 22.46
C TYR A 88 -27.82 -13.46 21.54
N LYS A 89 -29.01 -13.23 22.12
CA LYS A 89 -30.28 -13.40 21.39
C LYS A 89 -30.74 -12.18 20.58
N SER A 90 -30.41 -10.97 21.02
CA SER A 90 -31.00 -9.73 20.49
C SER A 90 -30.13 -8.50 20.75
N TYR A 91 -30.60 -7.36 20.25
CA TYR A 91 -30.12 -6.01 20.52
C TYR A 91 -30.03 -5.66 22.03
N ASP A 92 -30.76 -6.37 22.91
CA ASP A 92 -30.79 -6.10 24.36
C ASP A 92 -29.43 -6.24 25.04
N PHE A 93 -28.53 -7.06 24.47
CA PHE A 93 -27.13 -7.15 24.91
C PHE A 93 -26.34 -5.84 24.68
N PHE A 94 -26.81 -4.94 23.82
CA PHE A 94 -26.11 -3.70 23.50
C PHE A 94 -26.63 -2.46 24.22
N ARG A 95 -27.74 -2.56 24.95
CA ARG A 95 -28.28 -1.44 25.75
C ARG A 95 -27.24 -0.93 26.73
N HIS A 96 -27.34 0.34 27.12
CA HIS A 96 -26.38 0.99 28.01
C HIS A 96 -26.69 0.72 29.50
N ASP A 97 -27.95 0.41 29.82
CA ASP A 97 -28.45 0.02 31.14
C ASP A 97 -28.25 -1.48 31.46
N ASN A 98 -27.81 -2.27 30.49
CA ASN A 98 -27.44 -3.68 30.70
C ASN A 98 -26.03 -3.78 31.30
N GLU A 99 -25.94 -3.68 32.63
CA GLU A 99 -24.67 -3.66 33.39
C GLU A 99 -23.80 -4.89 33.13
N GLU A 100 -24.38 -6.08 33.08
CA GLU A 100 -23.66 -7.33 32.82
C GLU A 100 -23.02 -7.32 31.42
N ALA A 101 -23.81 -6.98 30.39
CA ALA A 101 -23.29 -6.89 29.03
C ALA A 101 -22.31 -5.72 28.83
N MET A 102 -22.45 -4.64 29.60
CA MET A 102 -21.46 -3.55 29.66
C MET A 102 -20.14 -4.04 30.27
N LYS A 103 -20.18 -4.79 31.38
CA LYS A 103 -19.01 -5.39 32.03
C LYS A 103 -18.30 -6.36 31.08
N ILE A 104 -19.04 -7.25 30.41
CA ILE A 104 -18.49 -8.18 29.40
C ILE A 104 -17.85 -7.41 28.23
N ARG A 105 -18.54 -6.40 27.66
CA ARG A 105 -17.99 -5.57 26.57
C ARG A 105 -16.77 -4.75 26.99
N LYS A 106 -16.65 -4.35 28.26
CA LYS A 106 -15.47 -3.69 28.82
C LYS A 106 -14.32 -4.69 28.99
N GLN A 107 -14.58 -5.88 29.52
CA GLN A 107 -13.56 -6.93 29.65
C GLN A 107 -12.98 -7.36 28.30
N CYS A 108 -13.82 -7.56 27.27
CA CYS A 108 -13.35 -7.86 25.92
C CYS A 108 -12.40 -6.77 25.39
N ALA A 109 -12.67 -5.49 25.70
CA ALA A 109 -11.82 -4.38 25.28
C ALA A 109 -10.47 -4.39 25.98
N LEU A 110 -10.42 -4.75 27.26
CA LEU A 110 -9.16 -4.88 28.01
C LEU A 110 -8.31 -6.04 27.48
N VAL A 111 -8.91 -7.22 27.23
CA VAL A 111 -8.21 -8.37 26.63
C VAL A 111 -7.61 -8.01 25.26
N ALA A 112 -8.40 -7.41 24.38
CA ALA A 112 -7.92 -6.98 23.07
C ALA A 112 -6.83 -5.89 23.13
N LEU A 113 -6.76 -5.08 24.20
CA LEU A 113 -5.68 -4.11 24.40
C LEU A 113 -4.37 -4.77 24.89
N GLU A 114 -4.43 -5.80 25.74
CA GLU A 114 -3.22 -6.57 26.08
C GLU A 114 -2.67 -7.31 24.85
N ASP A 115 -3.53 -7.84 23.97
CA ASP A 115 -3.07 -8.42 22.69
C ASP A 115 -2.45 -7.38 21.75
N VAL A 116 -2.95 -6.14 21.74
CA VAL A 116 -2.33 -5.00 21.03
C VAL A 116 -0.93 -4.70 21.58
N LYS A 117 -0.76 -4.73 22.91
CA LYS A 117 0.52 -4.51 23.57
C LYS A 117 1.50 -5.62 23.22
N ALA A 118 1.11 -6.89 23.35
CA ALA A 118 1.93 -8.05 22.94
C ALA A 118 2.34 -7.95 21.46
N TYR A 119 1.41 -7.56 20.57
CA TYR A 119 1.73 -7.36 19.15
C TYR A 119 2.83 -6.31 18.92
N PHE A 120 2.80 -5.19 19.64
CA PHE A 120 3.82 -4.14 19.53
C PHE A 120 5.15 -4.49 20.23
N THR A 121 5.12 -5.16 21.38
CA THR A 121 6.32 -5.41 22.20
C THR A 121 7.02 -6.73 21.89
N GLU A 122 6.27 -7.74 21.43
CA GLU A 122 6.75 -9.13 21.24
C GLU A 122 6.72 -9.54 19.76
N GLU A 123 5.62 -9.29 19.04
CA GLU A 123 5.48 -9.68 17.62
C GLU A 123 6.16 -8.70 16.61
N SER A 124 6.84 -7.66 17.09
CA SER A 124 7.45 -6.60 16.24
C SER A 124 6.47 -5.81 15.35
N GLY A 125 5.18 -5.75 15.72
CA GLY A 125 4.17 -4.94 15.06
C GLY A 125 4.47 -3.44 15.07
N GLN A 126 3.98 -2.71 14.05
CA GLN A 126 4.13 -1.26 13.97
C GLN A 126 2.78 -0.51 14.08
N ILE A 127 1.68 -1.09 13.56
CA ILE A 127 0.35 -0.50 13.65
C ILE A 127 -0.69 -1.52 14.11
N ALA A 128 -1.50 -1.16 15.10
CA ALA A 128 -2.65 -1.95 15.51
C ALA A 128 -3.92 -1.18 15.17
N VAL A 129 -4.89 -1.85 14.52
CA VAL A 129 -6.20 -1.25 14.20
C VAL A 129 -7.25 -1.82 15.14
N PHE A 130 -7.67 -1.02 16.11
CA PHE A 130 -8.65 -1.38 17.12
C PHE A 130 -10.08 -1.12 16.61
N ASP A 131 -10.68 -2.14 16.01
CA ASP A 131 -12.00 -2.08 15.37
C ASP A 131 -13.13 -2.37 16.37
N ALA A 132 -13.65 -1.29 16.96
CA ALA A 132 -14.83 -1.28 17.83
C ALA A 132 -15.67 -0.01 17.57
N THR A 133 -16.78 0.17 18.28
CA THR A 133 -17.63 1.37 18.16
C THR A 133 -17.00 2.60 18.81
N ASN A 134 -16.38 2.45 19.99
CA ASN A 134 -15.68 3.51 20.75
C ASN A 134 -16.43 4.86 20.82
N THR A 135 -17.75 4.79 20.90
CA THR A 135 -18.69 5.91 20.76
C THR A 135 -18.75 6.83 21.98
N THR A 136 -18.24 6.42 23.15
CA THR A 136 -18.24 7.23 24.38
C THR A 136 -16.86 7.81 24.67
N ARG A 137 -16.80 9.00 25.29
CA ARG A 137 -15.55 9.63 25.74
C ARG A 137 -14.80 8.76 26.74
N GLU A 138 -15.49 8.21 27.76
CA GLU A 138 -14.92 7.27 28.75
C GLU A 138 -14.14 6.11 28.08
N ARG A 139 -14.69 5.53 27.00
CA ARG A 139 -14.00 4.45 26.27
C ARG A 139 -12.75 4.94 25.55
N ARG A 140 -12.78 6.14 24.98
CA ARG A 140 -11.60 6.76 24.33
C ARG A 140 -10.53 7.12 25.35
N ASP A 141 -10.91 7.68 26.50
CA ASP A 141 -10.00 7.99 27.60
C ASP A 141 -9.30 6.75 28.15
N MET A 142 -10.03 5.64 28.30
CA MET A 142 -9.46 4.34 28.68
C MET A 142 -8.36 3.89 27.70
N ILE A 143 -8.60 4.04 26.39
CA ILE A 143 -7.64 3.67 25.34
C ILE A 143 -6.45 4.65 25.30
N LEU A 144 -6.69 5.95 25.47
CA LEU A 144 -5.65 6.98 25.55
C LEU A 144 -4.72 6.77 26.76
N ASN A 145 -5.27 6.43 27.92
CA ASN A 145 -4.50 6.12 29.12
C ASN A 145 -3.64 4.86 28.93
N PHE A 146 -4.20 3.79 28.35
CA PHE A 146 -3.44 2.60 27.97
C PHE A 146 -2.29 2.93 26.99
N ALA A 147 -2.56 3.71 25.95
CA ALA A 147 -1.53 4.08 24.97
C ALA A 147 -0.43 4.94 25.60
N LYS A 148 -0.80 5.90 26.45
CA LYS A 148 0.14 6.76 27.21
C LYS A 148 1.05 5.94 28.13
N GLN A 149 0.50 4.96 28.85
CA GLN A 149 1.27 4.07 29.73
C GLN A 149 2.31 3.23 28.99
N ASN A 150 2.04 2.87 27.74
CA ASN A 150 2.93 2.04 26.92
C ASN A 150 3.72 2.85 25.85
N ALA A 151 3.65 4.18 25.90
CA ALA A 151 4.27 5.09 24.93
C ALA A 151 3.88 4.85 23.44
N PHE A 152 2.66 4.41 23.20
CA PHE A 152 2.09 4.27 21.85
C PHE A 152 1.47 5.60 21.38
N LYS A 153 1.58 5.89 20.08
CA LYS A 153 0.79 6.96 19.45
C LYS A 153 -0.64 6.51 19.26
N VAL A 154 -1.59 7.44 19.22
CA VAL A 154 -3.01 7.16 18.92
C VAL A 154 -3.45 8.02 17.75
N PHE A 155 -4.15 7.41 16.80
CA PHE A 155 -4.79 8.10 15.68
C PHE A 155 -6.23 7.60 15.51
N PHE A 156 -7.23 8.46 15.67
CA PHE A 156 -8.62 8.04 15.57
C PHE A 156 -9.15 8.13 14.13
N VAL A 157 -9.95 7.14 13.73
CA VAL A 157 -10.68 7.13 12.45
C VAL A 157 -12.17 6.99 12.75
N GLU A 158 -12.88 8.10 12.73
CA GLU A 158 -14.32 8.15 12.99
C GLU A 158 -15.09 8.09 11.66
N SER A 159 -15.97 7.09 11.51
CA SER A 159 -16.86 7.00 10.34
C SER A 159 -18.26 7.47 10.71
N VAL A 160 -18.67 8.59 10.13
CA VAL A 160 -20.00 9.20 10.30
C VAL A 160 -20.79 8.99 9.00
N CYS A 161 -21.98 8.43 9.12
CA CYS A 161 -22.90 8.28 7.99
C CYS A 161 -24.32 8.24 8.53
N ASP A 162 -25.11 9.20 8.06
CA ASP A 162 -26.49 9.45 8.45
C ASP A 162 -27.46 9.19 7.27
N ASP A 163 -26.92 8.89 6.09
CA ASP A 163 -27.64 8.42 4.90
C ASP A 163 -28.29 7.03 5.17
N PRO A 164 -29.63 6.92 5.13
CA PRO A 164 -30.34 5.69 5.46
C PRO A 164 -30.15 4.58 4.42
N ASP A 165 -29.99 4.93 3.14
CA ASP A 165 -29.84 3.95 2.05
C ASP A 165 -28.47 3.28 2.12
N VAL A 166 -27.43 4.07 2.41
CA VAL A 166 -26.09 3.56 2.72
C VAL A 166 -26.10 2.67 3.96
N ILE A 167 -26.83 3.04 5.01
CA ILE A 167 -26.94 2.21 6.23
C ILE A 167 -27.64 0.89 5.91
N ALA A 168 -28.76 0.92 5.18
CA ALA A 168 -29.49 -0.27 4.78
C ALA A 168 -28.64 -1.20 3.90
N ALA A 169 -27.96 -0.66 2.89
CA ALA A 169 -27.04 -1.41 2.03
C ALA A 169 -25.92 -2.09 2.84
N ASN A 170 -25.30 -1.37 3.78
CA ASN A 170 -24.27 -1.94 4.67
C ASN A 170 -24.82 -3.07 5.57
N ILE A 171 -26.06 -2.98 6.06
CA ILE A 171 -26.67 -4.05 6.86
C ILE A 171 -26.93 -5.28 5.98
N LEU A 172 -27.49 -5.08 4.78
CA LEU A 172 -27.79 -6.16 3.84
C LEU A 172 -26.53 -6.89 3.34
N GLU A 173 -25.46 -6.17 3.00
CA GLU A 173 -24.22 -6.78 2.49
C GLU A 173 -23.49 -7.61 3.57
N VAL A 174 -23.33 -7.05 4.78
CA VAL A 174 -22.39 -7.64 5.77
C VAL A 174 -22.98 -8.05 7.12
N LYS A 175 -24.27 -7.80 7.40
CA LYS A 175 -24.90 -8.19 8.68
C LYS A 175 -25.86 -9.36 8.54
N VAL A 176 -26.59 -9.46 7.42
CA VAL A 176 -27.39 -10.64 7.05
C VAL A 176 -26.53 -11.92 6.98
N SER A 177 -25.26 -11.82 6.58
CA SER A 177 -24.29 -12.93 6.51
C SER A 177 -23.35 -13.00 7.72
N SER A 178 -23.61 -12.24 8.79
CA SER A 178 -22.70 -12.15 9.94
C SER A 178 -22.89 -13.33 10.90
N PRO A 179 -21.81 -13.86 11.53
CA PRO A 179 -21.93 -14.82 12.63
C PRO A 179 -22.67 -14.29 13.87
N ASP A 180 -22.95 -12.98 13.94
CA ASP A 180 -23.85 -12.39 14.95
C ASP A 180 -25.33 -12.82 14.75
N TYR A 181 -25.71 -13.33 13.56
CA TYR A 181 -27.09 -13.69 13.18
C TYR A 181 -27.14 -15.09 12.55
N PRO A 182 -27.51 -16.15 13.30
CA PRO A 182 -27.65 -17.50 12.75
C PRO A 182 -28.96 -17.68 11.95
N GLU A 183 -29.97 -16.85 12.22
CA GLU A 183 -31.25 -16.86 11.50
C GLU A 183 -31.12 -16.12 10.15
N ARG A 184 -31.63 -16.73 9.07
CA ARG A 184 -31.48 -16.20 7.70
C ARG A 184 -32.59 -15.24 7.27
N ASN A 185 -33.59 -14.97 8.10
CA ASN A 185 -34.64 -14.00 7.75
C ASN A 185 -34.05 -12.58 7.76
N ARG A 186 -33.96 -11.98 6.57
CA ARG A 186 -33.35 -10.66 6.35
C ARG A 186 -34.08 -9.55 7.09
N GLU A 187 -35.40 -9.69 7.24
CA GLU A 187 -36.28 -8.70 7.87
C GLU A 187 -36.03 -8.64 9.38
N ASN A 188 -36.08 -9.80 10.07
CA ASN A 188 -35.75 -9.93 11.49
C ASN A 188 -34.34 -9.38 11.81
N VAL A 189 -33.35 -9.73 10.99
CA VAL A 189 -31.96 -9.27 11.16
C VAL A 189 -31.83 -7.76 10.96
N MET A 190 -32.54 -7.19 9.98
CA MET A 190 -32.59 -5.73 9.77
C MET A 190 -33.21 -5.03 10.99
N GLU A 191 -34.35 -5.51 11.48
CA GLU A 191 -35.06 -4.90 12.61
C GLU A 191 -34.22 -4.92 13.90
N ASP A 192 -33.63 -6.07 14.25
CA ASP A 192 -32.72 -6.19 15.39
C ASP A 192 -31.49 -5.27 15.23
N PHE A 193 -30.90 -5.22 14.03
CA PHE A 193 -29.70 -4.41 13.82
C PHE A 193 -29.99 -2.90 13.88
N LEU A 194 -31.18 -2.47 13.44
CA LEU A 194 -31.64 -1.08 13.61
C LEU A 194 -31.85 -0.75 15.10
N LYS A 195 -32.56 -1.60 15.86
CA LYS A 195 -32.71 -1.44 17.33
C LYS A 195 -31.35 -1.41 18.05
N ARG A 196 -30.39 -2.23 17.60
CA ARG A 196 -29.00 -2.23 18.06
C ARG A 196 -28.28 -0.91 17.75
N ILE A 197 -28.53 -0.27 16.60
CA ILE A 197 -27.98 1.06 16.29
C ILE A 197 -28.54 2.11 17.25
N GLU A 198 -29.85 2.11 17.53
CA GLU A 198 -30.47 3.06 18.46
C GLU A 198 -29.87 2.95 19.87
N CYS A 199 -29.58 1.74 20.36
CA CYS A 199 -28.88 1.54 21.64
C CYS A 199 -27.54 2.29 21.74
N TYR A 200 -26.78 2.40 20.64
CA TYR A 200 -25.53 3.15 20.61
C TYR A 200 -25.74 4.66 20.44
N LYS A 201 -26.79 5.10 19.74
CA LYS A 201 -27.08 6.55 19.59
C LYS A 201 -27.29 7.25 20.93
N VAL A 202 -27.98 6.61 21.88
CA VAL A 202 -28.27 7.18 23.22
C VAL A 202 -27.01 7.68 23.95
N THR A 203 -25.86 7.05 23.72
CA THR A 203 -24.59 7.38 24.39
C THR A 203 -23.49 7.85 23.43
N TYR A 204 -23.83 8.10 22.16
CA TYR A 204 -22.83 8.49 21.16
C TYR A 204 -22.38 9.94 21.36
N GLN A 205 -21.09 10.09 21.63
CA GLN A 205 -20.38 11.36 21.73
C GLN A 205 -19.35 11.39 20.59
N PRO A 206 -19.69 11.96 19.42
CA PRO A 206 -18.75 12.11 18.31
C PRO A 206 -17.48 12.85 18.73
N LEU A 207 -16.41 12.76 17.95
CA LEU A 207 -15.23 13.60 18.17
C LEU A 207 -15.58 15.09 18.02
N ASP A 208 -15.02 15.93 18.87
CA ASP A 208 -15.28 17.37 18.97
C ASP A 208 -13.97 18.15 18.75
N PRO A 209 -13.63 18.54 17.50
CA PRO A 209 -12.37 19.21 17.18
C PRO A 209 -12.24 20.61 17.81
N ASP A 210 -13.36 21.26 18.12
CA ASP A 210 -13.38 22.66 18.52
C ASP A 210 -13.24 22.81 20.04
N ASN A 211 -13.58 21.77 20.81
CA ASN A 211 -13.51 21.80 22.27
C ASN A 211 -12.85 20.54 22.88
N TYR A 212 -13.58 19.44 23.08
CA TYR A 212 -13.11 18.33 23.92
C TYR A 212 -11.97 17.50 23.30
N ASP A 213 -12.05 17.20 22.01
CA ASP A 213 -11.10 16.34 21.29
C ASP A 213 -10.04 17.17 20.48
N LYS A 214 -9.97 18.49 20.68
CA LYS A 214 -9.14 19.45 19.91
C LYS A 214 -7.63 19.14 19.86
N ASP A 215 -7.11 18.45 20.87
CA ASP A 215 -5.71 18.07 21.00
C ASP A 215 -5.43 16.63 20.52
N LEU A 216 -6.47 15.88 20.11
CA LEU A 216 -6.36 14.53 19.58
C LEU A 216 -6.05 14.52 18.08
N SER A 217 -5.29 13.53 17.64
CA SER A 217 -4.96 13.29 16.23
C SER A 217 -5.98 12.36 15.59
N PHE A 218 -6.71 12.84 14.58
CA PHE A 218 -7.81 12.06 14.00
C PHE A 218 -8.22 12.47 12.59
N ILE A 219 -9.02 11.59 11.96
CA ILE A 219 -9.82 11.88 10.77
C ILE A 219 -11.27 11.45 10.99
N LYS A 220 -12.21 12.36 10.70
CA LYS A 220 -13.63 12.06 10.48
C LYS A 220 -13.85 11.81 8.99
N VAL A 221 -14.37 10.65 8.65
CA VAL A 221 -14.84 10.29 7.31
C VAL A 221 -16.36 10.42 7.32
N MET A 222 -16.90 11.42 6.61
CA MET A 222 -18.33 11.74 6.60
C MET A 222 -18.97 11.31 5.29
N ASN A 223 -20.12 10.66 5.37
CA ASN A 223 -20.93 10.14 4.26
C ASN A 223 -20.05 9.43 3.22
N VAL A 224 -19.39 8.34 3.65
CA VAL A 224 -18.65 7.43 2.76
C VAL A 224 -17.50 8.11 1.98
N GLY A 225 -16.92 9.17 2.53
CA GLY A 225 -15.82 9.91 1.93
C GLY A 225 -16.22 11.12 1.09
N GLN A 226 -17.50 11.54 1.12
CA GLN A 226 -17.91 12.82 0.54
C GLN A 226 -17.22 14.02 1.20
N ARG A 227 -16.97 13.95 2.52
CA ARG A 227 -16.30 15.02 3.28
C ARG A 227 -15.37 14.43 4.33
N PHE A 228 -14.31 15.17 4.64
CA PHE A 228 -13.33 14.80 5.66
C PHE A 228 -13.07 15.98 6.59
N LEU A 229 -12.81 15.68 7.87
CA LEU A 229 -12.24 16.64 8.82
C LEU A 229 -11.04 15.95 9.46
N VAL A 230 -9.86 16.55 9.30
CA VAL A 230 -8.59 16.01 9.78
C VAL A 230 -8.03 16.95 10.84
N ASN A 231 -7.67 16.41 12.01
CA ASN A 231 -7.07 17.17 13.10
C ASN A 231 -5.68 16.63 13.46
N ARG A 232 -4.72 17.54 13.67
CA ARG A 232 -3.37 17.30 14.24
C ARG A 232 -2.67 16.01 13.76
N VAL A 233 -2.43 15.87 12.45
CA VAL A 233 -1.55 14.81 11.90
C VAL A 233 -0.14 14.97 12.47
N GLN A 234 0.38 13.92 13.13
CA GLN A 234 1.64 13.98 13.88
C GLN A 234 2.89 13.57 13.09
N ASP A 235 2.73 12.72 12.07
CA ASP A 235 3.86 12.12 11.35
C ASP A 235 3.51 11.62 9.94
N TYR A 236 4.53 11.09 9.27
CA TYR A 236 4.44 10.52 7.93
C TYR A 236 3.37 9.43 7.82
N ILE A 237 3.28 8.51 8.79
CA ILE A 237 2.39 7.35 8.65
C ILE A 237 0.93 7.76 8.84
N GLN A 238 0.64 8.68 9.75
CA GLN A 238 -0.69 9.31 9.85
C GLN A 238 -1.04 10.10 8.57
N SER A 239 -0.09 10.81 7.96
CA SER A 239 -0.35 11.51 6.69
C SER A 239 -0.68 10.55 5.53
N LYS A 240 -0.02 9.38 5.47
CA LYS A 240 -0.33 8.32 4.51
C LYS A 240 -1.67 7.66 4.76
N ILE A 241 -2.03 7.43 6.03
CA ILE A 241 -3.36 6.92 6.41
C ILE A 241 -4.45 7.91 5.96
N VAL A 242 -4.31 9.20 6.25
CA VAL A 242 -5.24 10.24 5.79
C VAL A 242 -5.37 10.25 4.26
N TYR A 243 -4.24 10.30 3.54
CA TYR A 243 -4.24 10.30 2.08
C TYR A 243 -4.92 9.06 1.48
N TYR A 244 -4.67 7.87 2.03
CA TYR A 244 -5.34 6.65 1.60
C TYR A 244 -6.85 6.69 1.84
N LEU A 245 -7.27 7.09 3.05
CA LEU A 245 -8.69 7.20 3.42
C LEU A 245 -9.46 8.22 2.57
N MET A 246 -8.77 9.23 2.03
CA MET A 246 -9.34 10.22 1.11
C MET A 246 -9.48 9.74 -0.34
N ASN A 247 -8.83 8.63 -0.73
CA ASN A 247 -8.88 8.10 -2.10
C ASN A 247 -9.69 6.81 -2.24
N ILE A 248 -10.07 6.14 -1.14
CA ILE A 248 -10.94 4.95 -1.20
C ILE A 248 -12.42 5.32 -1.34
N HIS A 249 -13.15 4.57 -2.17
CA HIS A 249 -14.62 4.57 -2.20
C HIS A 249 -15.21 3.16 -2.15
N VAL A 250 -16.47 3.05 -1.74
CA VAL A 250 -17.19 1.76 -1.60
C VAL A 250 -18.05 1.40 -2.82
N HIS A 251 -18.22 2.30 -3.80
CA HIS A 251 -19.05 2.01 -4.98
C HIS A 251 -18.57 0.71 -5.67
N PRO A 252 -19.50 -0.22 -5.99
CA PRO A 252 -19.19 -1.43 -6.75
C PRO A 252 -18.52 -1.11 -8.07
N ARG A 253 -17.51 -1.90 -8.43
CA ARG A 253 -16.70 -1.74 -9.64
C ARG A 253 -15.96 -3.03 -9.95
N THR A 254 -15.44 -3.13 -11.16
CA THR A 254 -14.61 -4.26 -11.58
C THR A 254 -13.25 -3.78 -12.10
N ILE A 255 -12.17 -4.38 -11.57
CA ILE A 255 -10.80 -4.13 -12.03
C ILE A 255 -10.35 -5.38 -12.81
N TYR A 256 -9.88 -5.19 -14.03
CA TYR A 256 -9.36 -6.25 -14.88
C TYR A 256 -7.83 -6.12 -14.93
N LEU A 257 -7.12 -7.17 -14.56
CA LEU A 257 -5.66 -7.23 -14.67
C LEU A 257 -5.29 -8.28 -15.71
N CYS A 258 -4.46 -7.91 -16.69
CA CYS A 258 -3.82 -8.87 -17.58
C CYS A 258 -2.38 -8.44 -17.89
N ARG A 259 -1.63 -9.37 -18.49
CA ARG A 259 -0.34 -9.05 -19.10
C ARG A 259 -0.57 -8.56 -20.53
N HIS A 260 0.45 -7.92 -21.10
CA HIS A 260 0.60 -7.85 -22.55
C HIS A 260 0.41 -9.24 -23.21
N GLY A 261 0.03 -9.28 -24.48
CA GLY A 261 0.13 -10.49 -25.28
C GLY A 261 1.56 -11.02 -25.33
N GLU A 262 1.75 -12.30 -25.62
CA GLU A 262 3.07 -12.93 -25.75
C GLU A 262 4.03 -12.08 -26.61
N SER A 263 5.24 -11.82 -26.10
CA SER A 263 6.28 -11.07 -26.82
C SER A 263 7.36 -11.98 -27.41
N GLU A 264 8.13 -11.45 -28.36
CA GLU A 264 9.29 -12.16 -28.92
C GLU A 264 10.29 -12.60 -27.83
N PHE A 265 10.50 -11.79 -26.78
CA PHE A 265 11.35 -12.18 -25.66
C PHE A 265 10.74 -13.28 -24.79
N ASN A 266 9.41 -13.42 -24.73
CA ASN A 266 8.81 -14.56 -24.05
C ASN A 266 9.12 -15.86 -24.80
N LEU A 267 8.97 -15.87 -26.13
CA LEU A 267 9.34 -17.03 -26.97
C LEU A 267 10.82 -17.42 -26.80
N LEU A 268 11.71 -16.44 -26.65
CA LEU A 268 13.15 -16.64 -26.42
C LEU A 268 13.53 -16.91 -24.95
N GLY A 269 12.58 -16.92 -24.02
CA GLY A 269 12.85 -17.08 -22.58
C GLY A 269 13.65 -15.93 -21.93
N LYS A 270 13.72 -14.76 -22.58
CA LYS A 270 14.47 -13.57 -22.14
C LYS A 270 13.63 -12.69 -21.21
N ILE A 271 14.27 -12.10 -20.20
CA ILE A 271 13.65 -11.14 -19.28
C ILE A 271 13.89 -9.69 -19.72
N GLY A 272 13.05 -8.76 -19.25
CA GLY A 272 13.21 -7.33 -19.50
C GLY A 272 12.96 -6.91 -20.95
N GLY A 273 13.70 -5.89 -21.40
CA GLY A 273 13.72 -5.36 -22.76
C GLY A 273 12.43 -4.67 -23.23
N ASP A 274 12.42 -4.25 -24.50
CA ASP A 274 11.28 -3.60 -25.18
C ASP A 274 10.89 -4.31 -26.49
N SER A 275 10.87 -5.65 -26.47
CA SER A 275 10.37 -6.45 -27.60
C SER A 275 8.87 -6.22 -27.86
N GLY A 276 8.49 -6.33 -29.13
CA GLY A 276 7.09 -6.29 -29.56
C GLY A 276 6.35 -7.61 -29.34
N LEU A 277 5.06 -7.62 -29.68
CA LEU A 277 4.21 -8.81 -29.64
C LEU A 277 4.58 -9.84 -30.72
N SER A 278 4.56 -11.12 -30.33
CA SER A 278 4.58 -12.27 -31.23
C SER A 278 3.28 -12.33 -32.06
N LEU A 279 3.21 -13.25 -33.02
CA LEU A 279 1.97 -13.52 -33.75
C LEU A 279 0.82 -13.92 -32.80
N ARG A 280 1.10 -14.76 -31.80
CA ARG A 280 0.11 -15.15 -30.78
C ARG A 280 -0.23 -13.98 -29.84
N GLY A 281 0.74 -13.15 -29.50
CA GLY A 281 0.48 -11.92 -28.74
C GLY A 281 -0.50 -10.97 -29.43
N LYS A 282 -0.40 -10.84 -30.76
CA LYS A 282 -1.36 -10.07 -31.57
C LYS A 282 -2.75 -10.74 -31.62
N GLN A 283 -2.81 -12.06 -31.74
CA GLN A 283 -4.07 -12.82 -31.66
C GLN A 283 -4.76 -12.62 -30.29
N PHE A 284 -4.01 -12.66 -29.19
CA PHE A 284 -4.54 -12.36 -27.86
C PHE A 284 -5.08 -10.93 -27.77
N ALA A 285 -4.40 -9.94 -28.34
CA ALA A 285 -4.88 -8.56 -28.33
C ALA A 285 -6.22 -8.38 -29.07
N GLN A 286 -6.44 -9.13 -30.16
CA GLN A 286 -7.74 -9.18 -30.86
C GLN A 286 -8.80 -9.96 -30.07
N ALA A 287 -8.43 -11.07 -29.41
CA ALA A 287 -9.34 -11.79 -28.52
C ALA A 287 -9.75 -10.93 -27.30
N LEU A 288 -8.83 -10.12 -26.77
CA LEU A 288 -9.08 -9.20 -25.66
C LEU A 288 -10.03 -8.08 -26.09
N LYS A 289 -9.88 -7.54 -27.31
CA LYS A 289 -10.85 -6.61 -27.89
C LYS A 289 -12.26 -7.21 -27.87
N LYS A 290 -12.42 -8.39 -28.49
CA LYS A 290 -13.70 -9.09 -28.56
C LYS A 290 -14.30 -9.35 -27.16
N PHE A 291 -13.48 -9.78 -26.20
CA PHE A 291 -13.92 -9.96 -24.82
C PHE A 291 -14.46 -8.66 -24.20
N LEU A 292 -13.81 -7.52 -24.41
CA LEU A 292 -14.29 -6.24 -23.87
C LEU A 292 -15.59 -5.77 -24.53
N GLU A 293 -15.72 -5.99 -25.84
CA GLU A 293 -16.98 -5.76 -26.58
C GLU A 293 -18.12 -6.63 -26.02
N GLU A 294 -17.87 -7.91 -25.76
CA GLU A 294 -18.85 -8.86 -25.16
C GLU A 294 -19.20 -8.57 -23.68
N GLN A 295 -18.37 -7.83 -22.95
CA GLN A 295 -18.66 -7.46 -21.55
C GLN A 295 -19.40 -6.12 -21.40
N GLU A 296 -19.52 -5.32 -22.46
CA GLU A 296 -20.24 -4.03 -22.49
C GLU A 296 -19.92 -3.09 -21.30
N ILE A 297 -18.65 -3.03 -20.91
CA ILE A 297 -18.22 -2.37 -19.66
C ILE A 297 -18.30 -0.85 -19.80
N GLN A 298 -19.27 -0.24 -19.13
CA GLN A 298 -19.43 1.22 -19.06
C GLN A 298 -18.21 1.89 -18.41
N ASP A 299 -17.80 3.03 -18.99
CA ASP A 299 -16.71 3.90 -18.56
C ASP A 299 -15.38 3.18 -18.27
N LEU A 300 -15.08 2.11 -19.01
CA LEU A 300 -13.83 1.35 -18.87
C LEU A 300 -12.61 2.21 -19.23
N LYS A 301 -11.75 2.46 -18.24
CA LYS A 301 -10.42 3.03 -18.47
C LYS A 301 -9.40 1.94 -18.77
N VAL A 302 -8.52 2.18 -19.75
CA VAL A 302 -7.43 1.25 -20.09
C VAL A 302 -6.09 1.88 -19.76
N TRP A 303 -5.27 1.19 -18.97
CA TRP A 303 -3.92 1.63 -18.62
C TRP A 303 -2.87 0.64 -19.13
N THR A 304 -1.75 1.17 -19.62
CA THR A 304 -0.61 0.39 -20.09
C THR A 304 0.68 0.88 -19.43
N SER A 305 1.73 0.07 -19.55
CA SER A 305 3.10 0.58 -19.38
C SER A 305 3.56 1.39 -20.59
N GLN A 306 4.73 2.02 -20.50
CA GLN A 306 5.39 2.65 -21.66
C GLN A 306 6.16 1.66 -22.56
N LEU A 307 6.11 0.35 -22.27
CA LEU A 307 6.79 -0.68 -23.07
C LEU A 307 5.89 -1.16 -24.23
N LYS A 308 6.50 -1.33 -25.40
CA LYS A 308 5.87 -1.60 -26.70
C LYS A 308 4.82 -2.70 -26.66
N ARG A 309 5.11 -3.82 -25.98
CA ARG A 309 4.20 -4.97 -25.85
C ARG A 309 2.86 -4.64 -25.17
N THR A 310 2.83 -3.80 -24.13
CA THR A 310 1.54 -3.39 -23.51
C THR A 310 0.79 -2.40 -24.39
N ILE A 311 1.53 -1.49 -25.05
CA ILE A 311 0.99 -0.49 -25.98
C ILE A 311 0.32 -1.18 -27.17
N GLN A 312 1.01 -2.08 -27.87
CA GLN A 312 0.48 -2.85 -29.00
C GLN A 312 -0.74 -3.73 -28.63
N THR A 313 -0.81 -4.18 -27.38
CA THR A 313 -1.98 -4.91 -26.88
C THR A 313 -3.19 -3.97 -26.75
N ALA A 314 -3.00 -2.74 -26.25
CA ALA A 314 -4.05 -1.73 -26.12
C ALA A 314 -4.47 -1.09 -27.45
N GLU A 315 -3.53 -0.83 -28.36
CA GLU A 315 -3.79 -0.31 -29.72
C GLU A 315 -4.79 -1.19 -30.49
N SER A 316 -4.72 -2.51 -30.27
CA SER A 316 -5.64 -3.48 -30.87
C SER A 316 -7.09 -3.35 -30.39
N LEU A 317 -7.34 -2.71 -29.24
CA LEU A 317 -8.67 -2.61 -28.64
C LEU A 317 -9.54 -1.52 -29.29
N GLY A 318 -8.93 -0.53 -29.96
CA GLY A 318 -9.65 0.58 -30.58
C GLY A 318 -10.23 1.61 -29.60
N VAL A 319 -9.81 1.59 -28.33
CA VAL A 319 -10.22 2.54 -27.28
C VAL A 319 -9.06 3.44 -26.85
N THR A 320 -9.38 4.54 -26.17
CA THR A 320 -8.37 5.41 -25.56
C THR A 320 -7.70 4.70 -24.38
N TYR A 321 -6.39 4.87 -24.24
CA TYR A 321 -5.61 4.28 -23.16
C TYR A 321 -4.53 5.24 -22.65
N GLU A 322 -4.18 5.11 -21.38
CA GLU A 322 -3.16 5.94 -20.73
C GLU A 322 -1.86 5.15 -20.52
N GLN A 323 -0.71 5.77 -20.82
CA GLN A 323 0.60 5.13 -20.66
C GLN A 323 1.29 5.58 -19.36
N TRP A 324 1.46 4.67 -18.42
CA TRP A 324 2.04 4.93 -17.11
C TRP A 324 3.46 4.35 -17.01
N LYS A 325 4.49 5.19 -16.92
CA LYS A 325 5.89 4.72 -16.78
C LYS A 325 6.08 3.80 -15.55
N ILE A 326 5.34 4.07 -14.49
CA ILE A 326 5.38 3.27 -13.24
C ILE A 326 4.72 1.90 -13.37
N LEU A 327 4.05 1.59 -14.49
CA LEU A 327 3.59 0.24 -14.87
C LEU A 327 4.62 -0.55 -15.71
N ASN A 328 5.81 -0.02 -16.01
CA ASN A 328 6.87 -0.79 -16.66
C ASN A 328 7.26 -2.02 -15.83
N GLU A 329 7.73 -3.09 -16.47
CA GLU A 329 8.20 -4.31 -15.77
C GLU A 329 9.31 -3.99 -14.77
N ILE A 330 9.58 -4.91 -13.83
CA ILE A 330 10.75 -4.83 -12.95
C ILE A 330 12.04 -4.70 -13.76
N ASP A 331 12.87 -3.72 -13.42
CA ASP A 331 14.17 -3.50 -14.06
C ASP A 331 15.18 -4.57 -13.60
N ALA A 332 15.67 -5.41 -14.52
CA ALA A 332 16.67 -6.44 -14.22
C ALA A 332 18.12 -5.94 -14.25
N GLY A 333 18.35 -4.64 -14.49
CA GLY A 333 19.67 -4.00 -14.47
C GLY A 333 20.65 -4.66 -15.44
N VAL A 334 21.78 -5.15 -14.92
CA VAL A 334 22.79 -5.86 -15.73
C VAL A 334 22.33 -7.21 -16.31
N CYS A 335 21.15 -7.69 -15.92
CA CYS A 335 20.52 -8.94 -16.38
C CYS A 335 19.36 -8.72 -17.37
N GLU A 336 19.12 -7.47 -17.80
CA GLU A 336 18.18 -7.17 -18.89
C GLU A 336 18.55 -7.92 -20.18
N GLU A 337 17.52 -8.35 -20.93
CA GLU A 337 17.62 -9.06 -22.21
C GLU A 337 18.28 -10.46 -22.13
N MET A 338 18.56 -10.98 -20.94
CA MET A 338 19.11 -12.34 -20.71
C MET A 338 18.01 -13.37 -20.43
N THR A 339 18.28 -14.62 -20.75
CA THR A 339 17.55 -15.79 -20.25
C THR A 339 17.97 -16.13 -18.82
N TYR A 340 17.14 -16.88 -18.08
CA TYR A 340 17.52 -17.33 -16.74
C TYR A 340 18.77 -18.22 -16.72
N SER A 341 19.02 -19.01 -17.77
CA SER A 341 20.23 -19.85 -17.87
C SER A 341 21.49 -19.02 -18.13
N GLU A 342 21.42 -17.99 -18.98
CA GLU A 342 22.52 -17.02 -19.16
C GLU A 342 22.85 -16.30 -17.84
N ILE A 343 21.84 -15.94 -17.04
CA ILE A 343 22.03 -15.32 -15.71
C ILE A 343 22.69 -16.30 -14.73
N GLU A 344 22.24 -17.56 -14.68
CA GLU A 344 22.80 -18.60 -13.81
C GLU A 344 24.28 -18.88 -14.16
N GLN A 345 24.62 -18.93 -15.45
CA GLN A 345 26.00 -19.15 -15.91
C GLN A 345 26.91 -17.93 -15.66
N ARG A 346 26.40 -16.71 -15.88
CA ARG A 346 27.20 -15.47 -15.83
C ARG A 346 27.27 -14.84 -14.44
N TYR A 347 26.23 -15.00 -13.64
CA TYR A 347 26.06 -14.42 -12.30
C TYR A 347 25.49 -15.46 -11.31
N PRO A 348 26.17 -16.61 -11.09
CA PRO A 348 25.63 -17.72 -10.29
C PRO A 348 25.30 -17.33 -8.84
N GLU A 349 26.11 -16.46 -8.21
CA GLU A 349 25.86 -15.96 -6.86
C GLU A 349 24.57 -15.12 -6.79
N GLU A 350 24.38 -14.21 -7.75
CA GLU A 350 23.19 -13.34 -7.81
C GLU A 350 21.91 -14.15 -8.12
N PHE A 351 22.03 -15.18 -8.97
CA PHE A 351 20.94 -16.11 -9.25
C PHE A 351 20.50 -16.87 -7.98
N ALA A 352 21.47 -17.42 -7.23
CA ALA A 352 21.20 -18.12 -5.97
C ALA A 352 20.63 -17.19 -4.88
N LEU A 353 21.18 -15.98 -4.74
CA LEU A 353 20.67 -14.96 -3.79
C LEU A 353 19.22 -14.56 -4.11
N ARG A 354 18.88 -14.43 -5.40
CA ARG A 354 17.51 -14.13 -5.83
C ARG A 354 16.54 -15.26 -5.52
N ASP A 355 16.96 -16.52 -5.59
CA ASP A 355 16.10 -17.65 -5.23
C ASP A 355 15.88 -17.79 -3.73
N GLN A 356 16.88 -17.44 -2.92
CA GLN A 356 16.77 -17.40 -1.46
C GLN A 356 15.82 -16.28 -0.99
N GLU A 357 15.98 -15.06 -1.50
CA GLU A 357 15.35 -13.84 -0.95
C GLU A 357 14.61 -13.00 -2.01
N LYS A 358 13.90 -13.66 -2.93
CA LYS A 358 13.31 -13.07 -4.16
C LYS A 358 12.52 -11.76 -4.01
N TYR A 359 11.91 -11.49 -2.85
CA TYR A 359 11.21 -10.22 -2.60
C TYR A 359 12.18 -9.04 -2.34
N LEU A 360 13.24 -9.29 -1.57
CA LEU A 360 14.21 -8.29 -1.10
C LEU A 360 15.47 -8.22 -1.96
N TYR A 361 15.74 -9.23 -2.77
CA TYR A 361 16.81 -9.22 -3.76
C TYR A 361 16.56 -8.08 -4.77
N ARG A 362 17.55 -7.22 -4.95
CA ARG A 362 17.59 -6.16 -5.96
C ARG A 362 18.63 -6.53 -7.01
N TYR A 363 18.25 -6.52 -8.29
CA TYR A 363 19.21 -6.74 -9.37
C TYR A 363 20.34 -5.69 -9.35
N PRO A 364 21.60 -6.04 -9.66
CA PRO A 364 22.67 -5.06 -9.78
C PRO A 364 22.34 -4.02 -10.87
N GLY A 365 22.18 -2.77 -10.45
CA GLY A 365 21.75 -1.67 -11.34
C GLY A 365 20.27 -1.65 -11.70
N GLY A 366 19.43 -2.49 -11.07
CA GLY A 366 17.99 -2.59 -11.30
C GLY A 366 17.18 -2.57 -9.99
N GLU A 367 16.02 -3.25 -10.00
CA GLU A 367 15.00 -3.21 -8.94
C GLU A 367 14.86 -4.53 -8.15
N SER A 368 14.21 -4.43 -6.99
CA SER A 368 13.61 -5.53 -6.23
C SER A 368 12.08 -5.48 -6.31
N TYR A 369 11.39 -6.55 -5.87
CA TYR A 369 9.93 -6.48 -5.70
C TYR A 369 9.52 -5.45 -4.64
N GLN A 370 10.36 -5.19 -3.63
CA GLN A 370 10.14 -4.12 -2.64
C GLN A 370 10.22 -2.71 -3.26
N ASP A 371 11.09 -2.49 -4.23
CA ASP A 371 11.16 -1.23 -4.99
C ASP A 371 9.93 -1.09 -5.90
N LEU A 372 9.55 -2.19 -6.55
CA LEU A 372 8.39 -2.24 -7.44
C LEU A 372 7.07 -1.92 -6.69
N VAL A 373 6.90 -2.43 -5.47
CA VAL A 373 5.79 -2.07 -4.58
C VAL A 373 5.76 -0.56 -4.29
N GLN A 374 6.91 0.05 -3.97
CA GLN A 374 6.99 1.50 -3.74
C GLN A 374 6.67 2.30 -5.01
N ARG A 375 7.17 1.86 -6.17
CA ARG A 375 6.89 2.45 -7.48
C ARG A 375 5.41 2.35 -7.88
N LEU A 376 4.74 1.27 -7.49
CA LEU A 376 3.32 1.02 -7.81
C LEU A 376 2.33 1.63 -6.81
N GLU A 377 2.79 2.23 -5.71
CA GLU A 377 1.89 2.85 -4.73
C GLU A 377 0.91 3.86 -5.38
N PRO A 378 1.32 4.78 -6.28
CA PRO A 378 0.39 5.69 -6.95
C PRO A 378 -0.64 4.99 -7.84
N VAL A 379 -0.29 3.85 -8.45
CA VAL A 379 -1.23 3.04 -9.25
C VAL A 379 -2.31 2.46 -8.34
N ILE A 380 -1.94 1.93 -7.16
CA ILE A 380 -2.91 1.42 -6.19
C ILE A 380 -3.85 2.54 -5.71
N MET A 381 -3.34 3.74 -5.45
CA MET A 381 -4.20 4.88 -5.06
C MET A 381 -5.20 5.23 -6.15
N GLU A 382 -4.78 5.22 -7.42
CA GLU A 382 -5.67 5.50 -8.54
C GLU A 382 -6.71 4.39 -8.76
N LEU A 383 -6.33 3.10 -8.66
CA LEU A 383 -7.29 1.98 -8.69
C LEU A 383 -8.28 2.00 -7.51
N GLU A 384 -7.88 2.59 -6.38
CA GLU A 384 -8.76 2.77 -5.24
C GLU A 384 -9.76 3.93 -5.39
N ARG A 385 -9.45 4.88 -6.28
CA ARG A 385 -10.25 6.07 -6.65
C ARG A 385 -11.16 5.86 -7.86
N GLN A 386 -10.76 5.02 -8.82
CA GLN A 386 -11.44 4.83 -10.10
C GLN A 386 -12.52 3.74 -10.06
N GLY A 387 -13.46 3.82 -11.01
CA GLY A 387 -14.46 2.80 -11.30
C GLY A 387 -13.90 1.60 -12.06
N ASN A 388 -14.42 1.34 -13.27
CA ASN A 388 -13.99 0.20 -14.08
C ASN A 388 -12.64 0.48 -14.75
N VAL A 389 -11.64 -0.37 -14.52
CA VAL A 389 -10.28 -0.20 -15.06
C VAL A 389 -9.72 -1.53 -15.55
N LEU A 390 -9.15 -1.53 -16.76
CA LEU A 390 -8.28 -2.58 -17.30
C LEU A 390 -6.82 -2.13 -17.22
N VAL A 391 -5.97 -2.91 -16.56
CA VAL A 391 -4.53 -2.68 -16.49
C VAL A 391 -3.79 -3.76 -17.28
N ILE A 392 -3.19 -3.37 -18.40
CA ILE A 392 -2.36 -4.22 -19.26
C ILE A 392 -0.90 -4.01 -18.88
N SER A 393 -0.32 -4.96 -18.16
CA SER A 393 0.99 -4.82 -17.53
C SER A 393 1.91 -6.02 -17.79
N HIS A 394 2.76 -6.37 -16.83
CA HIS A 394 3.84 -7.37 -16.95
C HIS A 394 3.81 -8.33 -15.77
N GLN A 395 4.69 -9.34 -15.77
CA GLN A 395 4.60 -10.43 -14.79
C GLN A 395 4.93 -9.97 -13.36
N ALA A 396 5.99 -9.20 -13.12
CA ALA A 396 6.31 -8.75 -11.76
C ALA A 396 5.34 -7.66 -11.30
N VAL A 397 4.96 -6.74 -12.19
CA VAL A 397 3.96 -5.69 -11.92
C VAL A 397 2.62 -6.29 -11.51
N MET A 398 2.07 -7.20 -12.30
CA MET A 398 0.77 -7.83 -12.04
C MET A 398 0.76 -8.64 -10.74
N ARG A 399 1.89 -9.28 -10.38
CA ARG A 399 2.07 -9.93 -9.06
C ARG A 399 1.91 -8.95 -7.91
N CYS A 400 2.56 -7.77 -7.99
CA CYS A 400 2.43 -6.74 -6.95
C CYS A 400 0.99 -6.23 -6.82
N LEU A 401 0.31 -5.96 -7.94
CA LEU A 401 -1.08 -5.50 -7.95
C LEU A 401 -2.04 -6.58 -7.39
N LEU A 402 -1.90 -7.83 -7.80
CA LEU A 402 -2.69 -8.94 -7.25
C LEU A 402 -2.42 -9.15 -5.76
N ALA A 403 -1.17 -9.04 -5.31
CA ALA A 403 -0.86 -9.18 -3.89
C ALA A 403 -1.53 -8.10 -3.03
N TYR A 404 -1.69 -6.89 -3.56
CA TYR A 404 -2.50 -5.85 -2.91
C TYR A 404 -3.97 -6.26 -2.80
N PHE A 405 -4.63 -6.62 -3.90
CA PHE A 405 -6.07 -6.91 -3.87
C PHE A 405 -6.42 -8.19 -3.10
N LEU A 406 -5.51 -9.16 -3.09
CA LEU A 406 -5.70 -10.50 -2.51
C LEU A 406 -5.06 -10.68 -1.13
N ASP A 407 -4.54 -9.61 -0.53
CA ASP A 407 -3.93 -9.58 0.80
C ASP A 407 -2.80 -10.64 0.95
N LYS A 408 -1.88 -10.66 -0.02
CA LYS A 408 -0.77 -11.61 -0.07
C LYS A 408 0.53 -11.03 0.45
N GLY A 409 1.15 -11.77 1.37
CA GLY A 409 2.41 -11.37 2.00
C GLY A 409 3.59 -11.33 1.04
N ALA A 410 4.66 -10.66 1.49
CA ALA A 410 5.92 -10.49 0.76
C ALA A 410 6.54 -11.82 0.28
N ASP A 411 6.35 -12.92 1.02
CA ASP A 411 6.88 -14.23 0.68
C ASP A 411 6.13 -14.93 -0.47
N GLU A 412 4.83 -14.67 -0.61
CA GLU A 412 3.99 -15.23 -1.68
C GLU A 412 4.05 -14.36 -2.95
N LEU A 413 4.11 -13.03 -2.80
CA LEU A 413 3.98 -12.04 -3.88
C LEU A 413 4.88 -12.35 -5.11
N PRO A 414 6.20 -12.61 -4.98
CA PRO A 414 7.08 -12.93 -6.12
C PRO A 414 6.79 -14.25 -6.85
N TYR A 415 5.84 -15.05 -6.34
CA TYR A 415 5.49 -16.39 -6.81
C TYR A 415 4.00 -16.53 -7.15
N LEU A 416 3.20 -15.45 -7.11
CA LEU A 416 1.83 -15.51 -7.63
C LEU A 416 1.85 -15.87 -9.13
N ARG A 417 0.94 -16.76 -9.55
CA ARG A 417 0.80 -17.18 -10.95
C ARG A 417 -0.02 -16.16 -11.71
N CYS A 418 0.61 -15.55 -12.73
CA CYS A 418 0.01 -14.57 -13.64
C CYS A 418 0.36 -14.99 -15.08
N PRO A 419 -0.31 -16.01 -15.64
CA PRO A 419 0.02 -16.53 -16.97
C PRO A 419 -0.20 -15.49 -18.06
N LEU A 420 0.41 -15.70 -19.22
CA LEU A 420 0.04 -14.96 -20.43
C LEU A 420 -1.38 -15.33 -20.85
N HIS A 421 -2.04 -14.40 -21.54
CA HIS A 421 -3.36 -14.57 -22.16
C HIS A 421 -4.56 -14.87 -21.24
N ILE A 422 -4.39 -14.74 -19.92
CA ILE A 422 -5.45 -14.84 -18.92
C ILE A 422 -5.76 -13.46 -18.34
N ILE A 423 -7.06 -13.14 -18.25
CA ILE A 423 -7.59 -11.95 -17.58
C ILE A 423 -7.97 -12.32 -16.15
N PHE A 424 -7.53 -11.52 -15.18
CA PHE A 424 -7.95 -11.61 -13.78
C PHE A 424 -8.98 -10.52 -13.54
N LYS A 425 -10.24 -10.91 -13.45
CA LYS A 425 -11.37 -10.03 -13.13
C LYS A 425 -11.53 -9.98 -11.62
N LEU A 426 -11.32 -8.79 -11.07
CA LEU A 426 -11.33 -8.49 -9.64
C LEU A 426 -12.59 -7.71 -9.28
N THR A 427 -13.39 -8.26 -8.38
CA THR A 427 -14.56 -7.58 -7.83
C THR A 427 -14.36 -7.36 -6.33
N PRO A 428 -14.02 -6.13 -5.88
CA PRO A 428 -13.93 -5.79 -4.47
C PRO A 428 -15.26 -6.09 -3.76
N VAL A 429 -15.17 -6.67 -2.56
CA VAL A 429 -16.32 -6.99 -1.69
C VAL A 429 -15.97 -6.58 -0.26
N ALA A 430 -16.96 -6.42 0.63
CA ALA A 430 -16.74 -5.74 1.91
C ALA A 430 -15.57 -6.22 2.81
N TYR A 431 -15.08 -7.45 2.64
CA TYR A 431 -13.95 -7.99 3.42
C TYR A 431 -12.80 -8.55 2.58
N GLY A 432 -12.73 -8.25 1.28
CA GLY A 432 -11.67 -8.76 0.40
C GLY A 432 -11.92 -8.46 -1.08
N CYS A 433 -11.52 -9.38 -1.95
CA CYS A 433 -11.75 -9.29 -3.39
C CYS A 433 -12.10 -10.68 -3.95
N LYS A 434 -13.16 -10.77 -4.76
CA LYS A 434 -13.41 -11.95 -5.58
C LYS A 434 -12.46 -11.92 -6.78
N VAL A 435 -12.05 -13.10 -7.25
CA VAL A 435 -11.21 -13.28 -8.44
C VAL A 435 -11.89 -14.28 -9.36
N GLU A 436 -12.04 -13.90 -10.62
CA GLU A 436 -12.44 -14.77 -11.71
C GLU A 436 -11.31 -14.75 -12.75
N THR A 437 -10.83 -15.92 -13.17
CA THR A 437 -9.76 -16.06 -14.17
C THR A 437 -10.36 -16.47 -15.51
N ILE A 438 -10.23 -15.62 -16.51
CA ILE A 438 -10.84 -15.78 -17.84
C ILE A 438 -9.71 -16.01 -18.84
N THR A 439 -9.59 -17.24 -19.33
CA THR A 439 -8.60 -17.61 -20.35
C THR A 439 -9.14 -17.26 -21.73
N LEU A 440 -8.43 -16.41 -22.47
CA LEU A 440 -8.73 -16.22 -23.89
C LEU A 440 -8.08 -17.36 -24.69
N ASN A 441 -8.79 -17.90 -25.68
CA ASN A 441 -8.40 -19.12 -26.41
C ASN A 441 -7.25 -18.89 -27.41
N VAL A 442 -6.09 -18.47 -26.90
CA VAL A 442 -4.85 -18.21 -27.65
C VAL A 442 -3.69 -18.73 -26.81
N GLU A 443 -2.94 -19.69 -27.33
CA GLU A 443 -1.79 -20.26 -26.62
C GLU A 443 -0.69 -19.24 -26.32
N ALA A 444 0.10 -19.52 -25.28
CA ALA A 444 1.32 -18.80 -24.96
C ALA A 444 2.34 -19.73 -24.27
N VAL A 445 3.62 -19.37 -24.30
CA VAL A 445 4.64 -20.00 -23.46
C VAL A 445 4.39 -19.72 -21.96
N ASP A 446 4.74 -20.68 -21.10
CA ASP A 446 4.84 -20.38 -19.66
C ASP A 446 6.11 -19.56 -19.38
N THR A 447 5.95 -18.58 -18.50
CA THR A 447 7.02 -17.68 -18.01
C THR A 447 7.08 -17.68 -16.48
N HIS A 448 6.31 -18.57 -15.84
CA HIS A 448 6.40 -18.86 -14.43
C HIS A 448 7.66 -19.66 -14.13
N ARG A 449 8.32 -19.34 -13.02
CA ARG A 449 9.35 -20.17 -12.40
C ARG A 449 9.01 -20.28 -10.94
N ASP A 450 8.65 -21.50 -10.52
CA ASP A 450 8.27 -21.84 -9.16
C ASP A 450 9.42 -21.55 -8.18
N LYS A 451 9.10 -21.55 -6.88
CA LYS A 451 10.10 -21.44 -5.82
C LYS A 451 10.93 -22.73 -5.78
N PRO A 452 12.27 -22.67 -5.89
CA PRO A 452 13.09 -23.88 -5.84
C PRO A 452 12.90 -24.66 -4.53
N THR A 453 12.61 -25.94 -4.64
CA THR A 453 12.45 -26.86 -3.50
C THR A 453 13.82 -27.33 -3.01
N HIS A 454 14.47 -26.51 -2.18
CA HIS A 454 15.67 -26.79 -1.35
C HIS A 454 16.80 -27.66 -1.94
N ASN A 455 17.99 -27.05 -2.10
CA ASN A 455 19.27 -27.78 -2.10
C ASN A 455 20.40 -27.06 -1.32
N PHE A 456 20.04 -26.18 -0.37
CA PHE A 456 21.00 -25.58 0.57
C PHE A 456 20.94 -26.27 1.95
N PRO A 457 22.06 -26.79 2.49
CA PRO A 457 22.11 -27.28 3.86
C PRO A 457 21.91 -26.12 4.83
N LYS A 458 21.07 -26.34 5.86
CA LYS A 458 20.65 -25.31 6.85
C LYS A 458 21.78 -24.79 7.76
N SER A 459 23.04 -25.15 7.52
CA SER A 459 24.20 -24.86 8.37
C SER A 459 25.02 -23.62 7.95
N GLN A 460 24.85 -23.09 6.73
CA GLN A 460 25.48 -21.84 6.35
C GLN A 460 24.55 -20.67 6.66
N THR A 461 24.92 -19.88 7.67
CA THR A 461 24.36 -18.53 7.83
C THR A 461 24.72 -17.73 6.58
N PRO A 462 23.75 -17.03 5.93
CA PRO A 462 24.05 -16.29 4.71
C PRO A 462 25.11 -15.24 5.00
N VAL A 463 26.18 -15.21 4.21
CA VAL A 463 27.24 -14.20 4.31
C VAL A 463 26.62 -12.84 3.98
N ARG A 464 26.25 -12.10 5.04
CA ARG A 464 25.53 -10.81 4.94
C ARG A 464 26.46 -9.69 4.47
N MET A 465 26.83 -9.70 3.19
CA MET A 465 27.47 -8.53 2.59
C MET A 465 26.49 -7.36 2.52
N ARG A 466 26.82 -6.27 3.22
CA ARG A 466 26.18 -4.96 3.05
C ARG A 466 26.48 -4.44 1.64
N ARG A 467 25.44 -4.05 0.91
CA ARG A 467 25.52 -2.98 -0.08
C ARG A 467 24.43 -1.93 0.18
N ASN A 468 24.65 -1.14 1.23
CA ASN A 468 24.10 0.22 1.24
C ASN A 468 24.91 1.03 0.23
N SER A 469 24.26 1.61 -0.79
CA SER A 469 24.86 2.69 -1.59
C SER A 469 23.80 3.68 -2.07
N PHE A 470 23.36 4.53 -1.13
CA PHE A 470 23.13 5.94 -1.47
C PHE A 470 24.49 6.57 -1.80
N THR A 471 25.07 6.20 -2.94
CA THR A 471 26.36 6.69 -3.44
C THR A 471 26.51 6.23 -4.90
N PRO A 472 26.46 7.12 -5.90
CA PRO A 472 26.71 6.74 -7.27
C PRO A 472 28.21 6.54 -7.47
N LEU A 473 28.66 5.27 -7.47
CA LEU A 473 30.00 4.94 -7.97
C LEU A 473 29.99 5.06 -9.49
N SER A 474 30.48 6.20 -9.99
CA SER A 474 30.70 6.43 -11.41
C SER A 474 31.78 5.49 -11.94
N SER A 475 31.37 4.36 -12.53
CA SER A 475 32.29 3.55 -13.34
C SER A 475 32.61 4.29 -14.64
N SER A 476 33.90 4.34 -14.97
CA SER A 476 34.46 5.18 -16.07
C SER A 476 34.11 4.71 -17.49
N ASN A 477 33.22 3.72 -17.64
CA ASN A 477 32.85 3.11 -18.92
C ASN A 477 31.45 3.52 -19.37
N THR A 478 31.22 4.83 -19.52
CA THR A 478 29.99 5.35 -20.14
C THR A 478 30.09 5.24 -21.67
N ILE A 479 29.81 4.07 -22.22
CA ILE A 479 29.43 3.96 -23.64
C ILE A 479 28.11 4.73 -23.78
N ARG A 480 28.18 5.96 -24.29
CA ARG A 480 27.00 6.80 -24.56
C ARG A 480 26.15 6.13 -25.64
N ARG A 481 25.13 5.37 -25.25
CA ARG A 481 24.08 4.91 -26.16
C ARG A 481 23.43 6.14 -26.81
N PRO A 482 23.32 6.23 -28.15
CA PRO A 482 22.68 7.35 -28.80
C PRO A 482 21.18 7.39 -28.45
N ARG A 483 20.65 8.59 -28.23
CA ARG A 483 19.19 8.80 -28.12
C ARG A 483 18.59 8.66 -29.52
N ASN A 484 17.84 7.59 -29.74
CA ASN A 484 16.99 7.48 -30.93
C ASN A 484 15.80 8.43 -30.75
N TYR A 485 15.78 9.51 -31.53
CA TYR A 485 14.63 10.41 -31.63
C TYR A 485 13.59 9.80 -32.57
N SER A 486 12.32 9.79 -32.16
CA SER A 486 11.21 9.44 -33.06
C SER A 486 11.16 10.42 -34.24
N VAL A 487 10.85 9.88 -35.43
CA VAL A 487 10.71 10.67 -36.66
C VAL A 487 9.57 11.68 -36.48
N GLY A 488 9.92 12.97 -36.43
CA GLY A 488 8.96 14.07 -36.27
C GLY A 488 9.45 15.23 -35.38
N SER A 489 10.35 14.97 -34.44
CA SER A 489 10.78 15.98 -33.45
C SER A 489 12.11 16.66 -33.83
N ARG A 490 12.07 17.83 -34.47
CA ARG A 490 13.28 18.67 -34.63
C ARG A 490 13.62 19.37 -33.31
N PRO A 491 14.86 19.29 -32.80
CA PRO A 491 15.26 20.03 -31.60
C PRO A 491 15.40 21.53 -31.89
N LEU A 492 14.90 22.36 -30.98
CA LEU A 492 15.12 23.80 -30.97
C LEU A 492 16.62 24.10 -30.72
N LYS A 493 17.18 25.06 -31.45
CA LYS A 493 18.58 25.49 -31.24
C LYS A 493 18.71 26.23 -29.90
N PRO A 494 19.78 26.01 -29.12
CA PRO A 494 20.02 26.76 -27.90
C PRO A 494 20.34 28.23 -28.21
N LEU A 495 19.76 29.14 -27.42
CA LEU A 495 20.08 30.56 -27.44
C LEU A 495 21.49 30.79 -26.90
N SER A 496 22.22 31.73 -27.51
CA SER A 496 23.55 32.15 -27.09
C SER A 496 23.51 32.90 -25.75
N PRO A 497 24.55 32.80 -24.90
CA PRO A 497 24.57 33.47 -23.60
C PRO A 497 24.62 34.99 -23.75
N LEU A 498 23.75 35.67 -23.00
CA LEU A 498 23.74 37.14 -22.87
C LEU A 498 25.04 37.60 -22.18
N ARG A 499 25.68 38.63 -22.74
CA ARG A 499 26.79 39.33 -22.09
C ARG A 499 26.26 40.08 -20.87
N ALA A 500 27.03 40.06 -19.78
CA ALA A 500 26.85 41.01 -18.69
C ALA A 500 27.07 42.44 -19.24
N LEU A 501 26.26 43.38 -18.76
CA LEU A 501 26.43 44.82 -18.94
C LEU A 501 26.27 45.49 -17.57
N ASP A 502 27.08 46.51 -17.34
CA ASP A 502 27.40 47.04 -16.03
C ASP A 502 26.24 47.77 -15.34
N MET A 503 26.30 47.81 -14.01
CA MET A 503 25.48 48.71 -13.21
C MET A 503 26.00 50.14 -13.33
N GLN A 504 25.13 51.08 -13.69
CA GLN A 504 25.29 52.49 -13.32
C GLN A 504 23.94 53.15 -13.06
N GLU A 505 23.95 54.09 -12.12
CA GLU A 505 22.77 54.74 -11.54
C GLU A 505 22.24 55.88 -12.42
N GLY A 506 20.95 56.20 -12.31
CA GLY A 506 20.37 57.38 -12.96
C GLY A 506 18.85 57.45 -12.79
N ALA A 507 18.35 58.57 -12.25
CA ALA A 507 16.93 58.79 -11.99
C ALA A 507 16.17 59.27 -13.24
N ASP A 508 14.91 58.86 -13.39
CA ASP A 508 13.75 59.78 -13.33
C ASP A 508 12.41 59.06 -13.54
N GLN A 509 11.36 59.53 -12.84
CA GLN A 509 9.96 59.28 -13.18
C GLN A 509 9.37 60.54 -13.81
N PRO A 510 8.36 60.44 -14.71
CA PRO A 510 7.02 60.73 -14.20
C PRO A 510 5.83 59.98 -14.83
N LYS A 511 4.89 59.60 -13.95
CA LYS A 511 3.41 59.74 -14.06
C LYS A 511 2.69 59.31 -15.36
N THR A 512 1.80 58.32 -15.21
CA THR A 512 0.70 58.06 -16.16
C THR A 512 -0.64 58.39 -15.50
N GLN A 513 -1.48 59.21 -16.15
CA GLN A 513 -2.85 59.49 -15.72
C GLN A 513 -3.82 58.38 -16.16
N VAL A 514 -4.89 58.19 -15.39
CA VAL A 514 -6.00 57.27 -15.68
C VAL A 514 -7.20 58.08 -16.18
N SER A 515 -7.86 57.62 -17.24
CA SER A 515 -9.15 58.15 -17.70
C SER A 515 -10.09 57.02 -18.11
N ILE A 516 -11.26 56.97 -17.46
CA ILE A 516 -12.34 56.01 -17.72
C ILE A 516 -13.39 56.69 -18.62
N PRO A 517 -13.92 56.02 -19.66
CA PRO A 517 -15.12 56.49 -20.36
C PRO A 517 -16.40 55.93 -19.71
N VAL A 518 -17.42 56.79 -19.56
CA VAL A 518 -18.79 56.42 -19.20
C VAL A 518 -19.70 56.80 -20.37
N VAL A 519 -20.43 55.83 -20.91
CA VAL A 519 -21.86 55.91 -21.27
C VAL A 519 -22.45 54.52 -21.02
#